data_AF-B7L3D1-F1
#
_entry.id   AF-B7L3D1-F1
#
_cell.length_a   1.000
_cell.length_b   1.000
_cell.length_c   1.000
_cell.angle_alpha   90.00
_cell.angle_beta   90.00
_cell.angle_gamma   90.00
#
_symmetry.space_group_name_H-M   'P 1'
#
loop_
_entity.id
_entity.type
_entity.pdbx_description
1 polymer ?
#
loop_
_entity_poly.entity_id
_entity_poly.type
_entity_poly.pdbx_seq_one_letter_code
_entity_poly.pdbx_strand_id
1 'polypeptide(L)'
;MICRSIVLSAGLFLAGSGSVQAKTLSLPIGEWGEVSSHGHDCRPPFLKIEEHRVIKRLGGGEGRCPIKKIRRQGKTLMVDVKCEYDKSIPEDYLMEGDDDDNSFSLVVKSQSKILFNNTPYEICASVKGVGK
;
A
#
# COMPACT_ATOMS: atom_id res chain seq x y z
N MET A 1 34.25 32.46 58.56
CA MET A 1 34.41 32.21 57.11
C MET A 1 34.76 30.74 56.90
N ILE A 2 34.47 30.20 55.70
CA ILE A 2 34.78 28.85 55.20
C ILE A 2 33.72 27.79 55.58
N CYS A 3 33.16 26.97 54.68
CA CYS A 3 32.76 27.10 53.27
C CYS A 3 31.83 25.90 53.06
N ARG A 4 30.55 26.14 52.73
CA ARG A 4 29.59 25.09 52.41
C ARG A 4 29.97 24.48 51.06
N SER A 5 30.40 23.22 51.04
CA SER A 5 30.60 22.46 49.80
C SER A 5 29.38 21.58 49.55
N ILE A 6 28.45 22.09 48.74
CA ILE A 6 27.34 21.32 48.17
C ILE A 6 27.89 20.64 46.93
N VAL A 7 28.04 19.32 46.96
CA VAL A 7 28.39 18.53 45.77
C VAL A 7 27.09 18.25 45.02
N LEU A 8 26.78 19.06 44.01
CA LEU A 8 25.76 18.75 43.00
C LEU A 8 26.34 17.70 42.04
N SER A 9 26.01 16.44 42.25
CA SER A 9 26.23 15.40 41.24
C SER A 9 25.16 15.50 40.17
N ALA A 10 25.50 16.18 39.07
CA ALA A 10 24.71 16.19 37.85
C ALA A 10 24.66 14.76 37.28
N GLY A 11 23.52 14.09 37.42
CA GLY A 11 23.24 12.84 36.72
C GLY A 11 23.22 13.10 35.22
N LEU A 12 24.22 12.59 34.50
CA LEU A 12 24.22 12.57 33.04
C LEU A 12 22.98 11.79 32.58
N PHE A 13 22.01 12.52 32.03
CA PHE A 13 21.01 11.93 31.16
C PHE A 13 21.73 11.48 29.89
N LEU A 14 22.06 10.19 29.82
CA LEU A 14 22.38 9.51 28.58
C LEU A 14 21.11 9.55 27.72
N ALA A 15 21.02 10.57 26.88
CA ALA A 15 20.05 10.63 25.80
C ALA A 15 20.29 9.43 24.88
N GLY A 16 19.52 8.37 25.12
CA GLY A 16 19.43 7.22 24.23
C GLY A 16 19.03 7.73 22.86
N SER A 17 20.00 7.82 21.97
CA SER A 17 19.78 8.09 20.56
C SER A 17 19.14 6.84 19.97
N GLY A 18 17.84 6.69 20.15
CA GLY A 18 17.05 5.70 19.46
C GLY A 18 17.12 6.01 17.97
N SER A 19 17.97 5.29 17.25
CA SER A 19 17.91 5.21 15.80
C SER A 19 16.54 4.61 15.45
N VAL A 20 15.55 5.48 15.23
CA VAL A 20 14.31 5.10 14.59
C VAL A 20 14.69 4.80 13.15
N GLN A 21 15.01 3.54 12.86
CA GLN A 21 15.08 3.06 11.48
C GLN A 21 13.74 3.40 10.83
N ALA A 22 13.75 4.36 9.92
CA ALA A 22 12.61 4.70 9.10
C ALA A 22 12.23 3.45 8.30
N LYS A 23 11.22 2.71 8.77
CA LYS A 23 10.70 1.55 8.06
C LYS A 23 10.18 2.05 6.72
N THR A 24 10.89 1.73 5.64
CA THR A 24 10.49 2.09 4.27
C THR A 24 9.04 1.66 4.07
N LEU A 25 8.18 2.62 3.69
CA LEU A 25 6.78 2.33 3.40
C LEU A 25 6.74 1.50 2.11
N SER A 26 6.25 0.27 2.20
CA SER A 26 6.10 -0.64 1.07
C SER A 26 4.63 -1.01 0.89
N LEU A 27 4.25 -1.28 -0.36
CA LEU A 27 2.93 -1.84 -0.70
C LEU A 27 2.95 -3.37 -0.56
N PRO A 28 1.80 -4.01 -0.33
CA PRO A 28 1.70 -5.46 -0.24
C PRO A 28 1.72 -6.05 -1.66
N ILE A 29 2.90 -6.51 -2.09
CA ILE A 29 3.12 -7.10 -3.41
C ILE A 29 2.25 -8.34 -3.56
N GLY A 30 1.59 -8.48 -4.71
CA GLY A 30 0.75 -9.63 -5.01
C GLY A 30 -0.35 -9.32 -6.03
N GLU A 31 -1.11 -10.35 -6.36
CA GLU A 31 -2.35 -10.25 -7.13
C GLU A 31 -3.54 -10.32 -6.18
N TRP A 32 -4.46 -9.38 -6.35
CA TRP A 32 -5.56 -9.11 -5.45
C TRP A 32 -6.86 -9.07 -6.27
N GLY A 33 -7.81 -9.94 -5.94
CA GLY A 33 -9.13 -10.00 -6.56
C GLY A 33 -10.15 -9.29 -5.69
N GLU A 34 -11.11 -8.61 -6.31
CA GLU A 34 -12.20 -8.00 -5.56
C GLU A 34 -13.08 -9.09 -4.92
N VAL A 35 -13.49 -8.88 -3.66
CA VAL A 35 -14.22 -9.90 -2.88
C VAL A 35 -15.59 -10.20 -3.48
N SER A 36 -16.25 -9.22 -4.11
CA SER A 36 -17.59 -9.34 -4.67
C SER A 36 -17.65 -10.18 -5.96
N SER A 37 -16.53 -10.31 -6.68
CA SER A 37 -16.44 -10.79 -8.07
C SER A 37 -15.69 -12.12 -8.22
N HIS A 38 -15.75 -12.98 -7.20
CA HIS A 38 -15.18 -14.35 -7.13
C HIS A 38 -13.80 -14.51 -6.48
N GLY A 39 -13.33 -13.55 -5.67
CA GLY A 39 -12.23 -13.76 -4.72
C GLY A 39 -11.01 -14.48 -5.31
N HIS A 40 -10.56 -15.55 -4.65
CA HIS A 40 -9.33 -16.32 -4.94
C HIS A 40 -9.07 -16.75 -6.40
N ASP A 41 -10.06 -16.68 -7.29
CA ASP A 41 -9.95 -17.03 -8.72
C ASP A 41 -9.43 -15.88 -9.61
N CYS A 42 -9.25 -14.67 -9.07
CA CYS A 42 -8.55 -13.55 -9.72
C CYS A 42 -9.10 -13.17 -11.12
N ARG A 43 -10.41 -13.32 -11.35
CA ARG A 43 -11.04 -12.86 -12.58
C ARG A 43 -11.15 -11.33 -12.55
N PRO A 44 -11.06 -10.65 -13.70
CA PRO A 44 -11.29 -9.21 -13.75
C PRO A 44 -12.64 -8.86 -13.10
N PRO A 45 -12.70 -7.81 -12.27
CA PRO A 45 -11.62 -6.86 -11.95
C PRO A 45 -10.61 -7.38 -10.92
N PHE A 46 -9.31 -7.23 -11.23
CA PHE A 46 -8.24 -7.54 -10.27
C PHE A 46 -7.10 -6.52 -10.34
N LEU A 47 -6.37 -6.44 -9.23
CA LEU A 47 -5.29 -5.50 -8.97
C LEU A 47 -3.99 -6.29 -8.78
N LYS A 48 -2.94 -5.95 -9.52
CA LYS A 48 -1.60 -6.48 -9.29
C LYS A 48 -0.68 -5.38 -8.76
N ILE A 49 -0.19 -5.56 -7.55
CA ILE A 49 0.74 -4.65 -6.90
C ILE A 49 2.16 -5.21 -7.09
N GLU A 50 2.99 -4.47 -7.81
CA GLU A 50 4.41 -4.75 -8.00
C GLU A 50 5.26 -3.74 -7.20
N GLU A 51 6.58 -3.91 -7.18
CA GLU A 51 7.49 -3.09 -6.36
C GLU A 51 7.44 -1.59 -6.70
N HIS A 52 7.27 -1.25 -7.99
CA HIS A 52 7.34 0.13 -8.48
C HIS A 52 6.11 0.58 -9.26
N ARG A 53 5.08 -0.26 -9.36
CA ARG A 53 3.85 0.06 -10.09
C ARG A 53 2.67 -0.78 -9.61
N VAL A 54 1.48 -0.28 -9.90
CA VAL A 54 0.24 -1.02 -9.76
C VAL A 54 -0.35 -1.25 -11.14
N ILE A 55 -0.87 -2.45 -11.38
CA ILE A 55 -1.56 -2.81 -12.62
C ILE A 55 -3.03 -3.03 -12.27
N LYS A 56 -3.92 -2.26 -12.90
CA LYS A 56 -5.38 -2.40 -12.79
C LYS A 56 -5.90 -3.10 -14.04
N ARG A 57 -6.65 -4.19 -13.92
CA ARG A 57 -7.36 -4.78 -15.06
C ARG A 57 -8.86 -4.60 -14.88
N LEU A 58 -9.45 -3.75 -15.72
CA LEU A 58 -10.85 -3.31 -15.65
C LEU A 58 -11.47 -3.45 -17.06
N GLY A 59 -12.64 -4.10 -17.16
CA GLY A 59 -13.41 -4.13 -18.42
C GLY A 59 -12.67 -4.63 -19.66
N GLY A 60 -11.64 -5.45 -19.47
CA GLY A 60 -10.77 -5.97 -20.53
C GLY A 60 -9.59 -5.08 -20.91
N GLY A 61 -9.38 -3.92 -20.28
CA GLY A 61 -8.18 -3.07 -20.42
C GLY A 61 -7.20 -3.23 -19.26
N GLU A 62 -5.96 -2.77 -19.47
CA GLU A 62 -4.87 -2.80 -18.51
C GLU A 62 -4.33 -1.38 -18.27
N GLY A 63 -4.53 -0.89 -17.04
CA GLY A 63 -3.93 0.34 -16.54
C GLY A 63 -2.61 0.05 -15.85
N ARG A 64 -1.54 0.72 -16.29
CA ARG A 64 -0.22 0.65 -15.65
C ARG A 64 0.01 1.96 -14.91
N CYS A 65 0.14 1.88 -13.59
CA CYS A 65 0.24 3.03 -12.70
C CYS A 65 1.58 2.99 -11.96
N PRO A 66 2.67 3.56 -12.52
CA PRO A 66 3.94 3.72 -11.82
C PRO A 66 3.77 4.50 -10.52
N ILE A 67 4.41 4.02 -9.46
CA ILE A 67 4.39 4.62 -8.12
C ILE A 67 5.37 5.78 -8.10
N LYS A 68 4.87 6.99 -7.85
CA LYS A 68 5.72 8.18 -7.66
C LYS A 68 6.10 8.36 -6.20
N LYS A 69 5.14 8.17 -5.30
CA LYS A 69 5.34 8.44 -3.86
C LYS A 69 4.33 7.67 -3.03
N ILE A 70 4.78 7.17 -1.88
CA ILE A 70 3.93 6.54 -0.87
C ILE A 70 3.97 7.40 0.38
N ARG A 71 2.79 7.76 0.90
CA ARG A 71 2.63 8.55 2.12
C ARG A 71 1.73 7.79 3.08
N ARG A 72 2.03 7.83 4.37
CA ARG A 72 1.14 7.24 5.39
C ARG A 72 0.28 8.34 6.02
N GLN A 73 -1.03 8.14 6.02
CA GLN A 73 -2.02 8.98 6.69
C GLN A 73 -2.81 8.11 7.67
N GLY A 74 -2.37 8.08 8.93
CA GLY A 74 -2.91 7.15 9.92
C GLY A 74 -2.68 5.69 9.52
N LYS A 75 -3.77 4.93 9.31
CA LYS A 75 -3.75 3.53 8.86
C LYS A 75 -3.77 3.39 7.33
N THR A 76 -3.96 4.48 6.61
CA THR A 76 -4.07 4.51 5.15
C THR A 76 -2.73 4.84 4.52
N LEU A 77 -2.40 4.15 3.44
CA LEU A 77 -1.32 4.50 2.53
C LEU A 77 -1.93 5.28 1.36
N MET A 78 -1.54 6.54 1.21
CA MET A 78 -1.84 7.34 0.03
C MET A 78 -0.71 7.14 -0.97
N VAL A 79 -1.04 6.70 -2.17
CA VAL A 79 -0.05 6.37 -3.19
C VAL A 79 -0.29 7.27 -4.39
N ASP A 80 0.67 8.15 -4.66
CA ASP A 80 0.64 9.02 -5.83
C ASP A 80 1.13 8.22 -7.04
N VAL A 81 0.33 8.22 -8.11
CA VAL A 81 0.62 7.50 -9.35
C VAL A 81 0.41 8.37 -10.59
N LYS A 82 0.62 7.78 -11.76
CA LYS A 82 0.10 8.28 -13.02
C LYS A 82 -0.29 7.06 -13.84
N CYS A 83 -1.58 6.79 -13.96
CA CYS A 83 -2.03 5.63 -14.72
C CYS A 83 -1.98 5.89 -16.23
N GLU A 84 -1.44 4.91 -16.97
CA GLU A 84 -1.52 4.84 -18.43
C GLU A 84 -2.31 3.59 -18.80
N TYR A 85 -3.46 3.78 -19.45
CA TYR A 85 -4.33 2.70 -19.89
C TYR A 85 -4.07 2.39 -21.36
N ASP A 86 -4.05 1.10 -21.68
CA ASP A 86 -3.86 0.60 -23.06
C ASP A 86 -5.04 0.92 -23.99
N LYS A 87 -6.23 1.14 -23.42
CA LYS A 87 -7.44 1.60 -24.11
C LYS A 87 -8.34 2.37 -23.16
N SER A 88 -9.31 3.10 -23.73
CA SER A 88 -10.38 3.71 -22.95
C SER A 88 -11.16 2.62 -22.20
N ILE A 89 -11.29 2.77 -20.89
CA ILE A 89 -12.15 1.91 -20.07
C ILE A 89 -13.57 2.49 -20.12
N PRO A 90 -14.59 1.71 -20.50
CA PRO A 90 -15.97 2.18 -20.45
C PRO A 90 -16.39 2.49 -19.01
N GLU A 91 -17.23 3.51 -18.83
CA GLU A 91 -17.63 4.01 -17.50
C GLU A 91 -18.23 2.91 -16.60
N ASP A 92 -18.97 1.96 -17.18
CA ASP A 92 -19.59 0.83 -16.46
C ASP A 92 -18.57 -0.12 -15.79
N TYR A 93 -17.29 -0.02 -16.16
CA TYR A 93 -16.20 -0.83 -15.58
C TYR A 93 -15.30 -0.04 -14.62
N LEU A 94 -15.53 1.26 -14.47
CA LEU A 94 -14.81 2.08 -13.51
C LEU A 94 -15.34 1.77 -12.11
N MET A 95 -14.43 1.56 -11.17
CA MET A 95 -14.77 1.43 -9.75
C MET A 95 -14.75 2.78 -9.07
N GLU A 96 -15.39 2.87 -7.90
CA GLU A 96 -15.33 4.09 -7.07
C GLU A 96 -13.86 4.47 -6.79
N GLY A 97 -13.49 5.73 -7.10
CA GLY A 97 -12.13 6.22 -6.98
C GLY A 97 -11.22 5.95 -8.18
N ASP A 98 -11.71 5.37 -9.28
CA ASP A 98 -10.99 5.32 -10.56
C ASP A 98 -11.09 6.62 -11.38
N ASP A 99 -11.86 7.60 -10.91
CA ASP A 99 -11.92 8.96 -11.44
C ASP A 99 -10.66 9.78 -11.12
N ASP A 100 -9.92 9.43 -10.07
CA ASP A 100 -8.61 10.01 -9.75
C ASP A 100 -7.44 9.13 -10.26
N ASP A 101 -7.00 9.42 -11.48
CA ASP A 101 -5.84 8.76 -12.10
C ASP A 101 -4.48 9.09 -11.45
N ASN A 102 -4.45 10.02 -10.49
CA ASN A 102 -3.21 10.53 -9.90
C ASN A 102 -2.93 9.98 -8.51
N SER A 103 -3.91 9.39 -7.84
CA SER A 103 -3.68 8.79 -6.53
C SER A 103 -4.64 7.65 -6.22
N PHE A 104 -4.20 6.75 -5.33
CA PHE A 104 -5.11 5.78 -4.72
C PHE A 104 -4.85 5.65 -3.22
N SER A 105 -5.88 5.20 -2.51
CA SER A 105 -5.82 4.89 -1.09
C SER A 105 -5.74 3.38 -0.88
N LEU A 106 -4.86 2.95 0.03
CA LEU A 106 -4.67 1.56 0.36
C LEU A 106 -4.64 1.35 1.88
N VAL A 107 -5.48 0.46 2.38
CA VAL A 107 -5.47 0.03 3.78
C VAL A 107 -5.18 -1.47 3.83
N VAL A 108 -4.07 -1.86 4.46
CA VAL A 108 -3.78 -3.27 4.72
C VAL A 108 -4.60 -3.72 5.93
N LYS A 109 -5.54 -4.64 5.73
CA LYS A 109 -6.41 -5.18 6.81
C LYS A 109 -5.79 -6.43 7.44
N SER A 110 -5.18 -7.29 6.63
CA SER A 110 -4.42 -8.47 7.04
C SER A 110 -3.39 -8.86 5.97
N GLN A 111 -2.67 -9.97 6.14
CA GLN A 111 -1.75 -10.49 5.11
C GLN A 111 -2.46 -10.87 3.80
N SER A 112 -3.76 -11.18 3.85
CA SER A 112 -4.55 -11.65 2.72
C SER A 112 -5.69 -10.71 2.33
N LYS A 113 -5.86 -9.58 3.02
CA LYS A 113 -6.97 -8.63 2.80
C LYS A 113 -6.48 -7.19 2.75
N ILE A 114 -6.90 -6.47 1.72
CA ILE A 114 -6.66 -5.03 1.57
C ILE A 114 -7.97 -4.30 1.27
N LEU A 115 -7.97 -2.99 1.48
CA LEU A 115 -8.98 -2.07 1.00
C LEU A 115 -8.29 -1.12 0.03
N PHE A 116 -8.64 -1.16 -1.25
CA PHE A 116 -8.07 -0.32 -2.30
C PHE A 116 -9.18 0.62 -2.80
N ASN A 117 -8.99 1.94 -2.67
CA ASN A 117 -10.03 2.95 -2.96
C ASN A 117 -11.39 2.60 -2.35
N ASN A 118 -11.39 2.23 -1.06
CA ASN A 118 -12.58 1.77 -0.32
C ASN A 118 -13.22 0.45 -0.81
N THR A 119 -12.70 -0.16 -1.88
CA THR A 119 -13.16 -1.45 -2.39
C THR A 119 -12.37 -2.60 -1.70
N PRO A 120 -13.05 -3.65 -1.20
CA PRO A 120 -12.40 -4.77 -0.54
C PRO A 120 -11.78 -5.75 -1.55
N TYR A 121 -10.50 -6.07 -1.34
CA TYR A 121 -9.79 -7.07 -2.12
C TYR A 121 -9.18 -8.16 -1.22
N GLU A 122 -9.09 -9.36 -1.77
CA GLU A 122 -8.43 -10.52 -1.18
C GLU A 122 -7.29 -11.01 -2.07
N ILE A 123 -6.23 -11.53 -1.45
CA ILE A 123 -5.12 -12.10 -2.19
C ILE A 123 -5.62 -13.29 -3.02
N CYS A 124 -5.28 -13.29 -4.31
CA CYS A 124 -5.63 -14.39 -5.18
C CYS A 124 -4.93 -15.67 -4.69
N ALA A 125 -5.61 -16.81 -4.81
CA ALA A 125 -4.95 -18.07 -4.51
C ALA A 125 -3.78 -18.20 -5.49
N SER A 126 -2.55 -18.10 -4.97
CA SER A 126 -1.37 -18.43 -5.76
C SER A 126 -1.63 -19.81 -6.37
N VAL A 127 -1.58 -19.90 -7.70
CA VAL A 127 -1.57 -21.19 -8.38
C VAL A 127 -0.32 -21.92 -7.89
N LYS A 128 -0.45 -22.65 -6.78
CA LYS A 128 0.60 -23.48 -6.23
C LYS A 128 0.80 -24.63 -7.22
N GLY A 129 1.76 -24.44 -8.12
CA GLY A 129 2.58 -25.49 -8.71
C GLY A 129 1.92 -26.38 -9.75
N VAL A 130 2.01 -25.99 -11.02
CA VAL A 130 2.36 -26.97 -12.07
C VAL A 130 3.88 -27.06 -12.08
N GLY A 131 4.38 -27.83 -11.12
CA GLY A 131 5.79 -28.17 -10.96
C GLY A 131 5.85 -29.62 -10.50
N LYS A 132 5.63 -30.53 -11.45
CA LYS A 132 6.10 -31.91 -11.41
C LYS A 132 6.52 -32.28 -12.83
#